data_AF-A0A817ZDG8-F1
#
_entry.id   AF-A0A817ZDG8-F1
#
_cell.length_a   1.000
_cell.length_b   1.000
_cell.length_c   1.000
_cell.angle_alpha   90.00
_cell.angle_beta   90.00
_cell.angle_gamma   90.00
#
_symmetry.space_group_name_H-M   'P 1'
#
loop_
_entity.id
_entity.type
_entity.pdbx_description
1 polymer ?
#
loop_
_entity_poly.entity_id
_entity_poly.type
_entity_poly.pdbx_seq_one_letter_code
_entity_poly.pdbx_strand_id
1 'polypeptide(L)'
;MENNKPDYVKAIFILENDQNKVDHRERFATGEDLMCQLADELYRCYKKEANDFLICGNSSKASIKEKQANRIHSELQQVHQEYFSNYITTKVSICTTTTLLWLRSKLQNDADVEKVKNIFQGIISNFFEFDSALKCQNYLLDYKSAAGGLFLIIDSDYDNTVVADFQQLLNVKGVYHYWLSDKTNINNYGDLCLQLTCDLIAYYTKLGDDCSAKQDAKTARDMFMKANELCKILGEL
;
A
#
# COMPACT_ATOMS: atom_id res chain seq x y z
N MET A 1 -46.94 -38.48 35.23
CA MET A 1 -47.02 -37.21 34.47
C MET A 1 -45.61 -36.65 34.39
N GLU A 2 -44.87 -36.99 33.34
CA GLU A 2 -43.58 -36.38 33.05
C GLU A 2 -43.53 -36.17 31.54
N ASN A 3 -43.67 -34.91 31.10
CA ASN A 3 -43.51 -34.55 29.70
C ASN A 3 -42.19 -33.78 29.55
N ASN A 4 -41.21 -34.53 29.04
CA ASN A 4 -39.86 -34.10 28.73
C ASN A 4 -39.86 -32.98 27.68
N LYS A 5 -39.11 -31.91 28.01
CA LYS A 5 -38.73 -30.86 27.06
C LYS A 5 -37.85 -31.47 25.96
N PRO A 6 -37.99 -31.05 24.70
CA PRO A 6 -37.07 -31.46 23.65
C PRO A 6 -35.69 -30.83 23.90
N ASP A 7 -34.69 -31.70 23.92
CA ASP A 7 -33.29 -31.41 24.13
C ASP A 7 -32.76 -30.56 22.97
N TYR A 8 -32.37 -29.32 23.28
CA TYR A 8 -31.73 -28.44 22.30
C TYR A 8 -30.33 -29.00 22.01
N VAL A 9 -30.19 -29.70 20.89
CA VAL A 9 -28.88 -30.07 20.35
C VAL A 9 -28.11 -28.77 20.08
N LYS A 10 -27.24 -28.40 21.02
CA LYS A 10 -26.16 -27.45 20.82
C LYS A 10 -25.39 -27.91 19.59
N ALA A 11 -25.53 -27.18 18.50
CA ALA A 11 -24.50 -27.16 17.48
C ALA A 11 -23.26 -26.52 18.13
N ILE A 12 -22.40 -27.36 18.69
CA ILE A 12 -21.09 -26.98 19.19
C ILE A 12 -20.31 -26.57 17.95
N PHE A 13 -20.09 -25.26 17.77
CA PHE A 13 -18.94 -24.79 17.03
C PHE A 13 -17.73 -25.28 17.82
N ILE A 14 -17.11 -26.36 17.36
CA ILE A 14 -15.76 -26.68 17.76
C ILE A 14 -14.91 -25.65 17.00
N LEU A 15 -14.76 -24.45 17.57
CA LEU A 15 -13.50 -23.74 17.43
C LEU A 15 -12.52 -24.62 18.20
N GLU A 16 -11.79 -25.45 17.46
CA GLU A 16 -10.91 -26.47 18.02
C GLU A 16 -10.06 -25.87 19.14
N ASN A 17 -10.15 -26.47 20.32
CA ASN A 17 -9.37 -26.08 21.48
C ASN A 17 -7.89 -26.00 21.08
N ASP A 18 -7.29 -24.90 21.51
CA ASP A 18 -5.94 -24.39 21.25
C ASP A 18 -4.81 -25.32 21.77
N GLN A 19 -4.82 -26.60 21.38
CA GLN A 19 -3.81 -27.59 21.78
C GLN A 19 -3.20 -28.41 20.63
N ASN A 20 -3.74 -28.32 19.42
CA ASN A 20 -3.04 -28.73 18.22
C ASN A 20 -3.10 -27.56 17.24
N LYS A 21 -1.95 -26.90 17.01
CA LYS A 21 -1.82 -25.94 15.92
C LYS A 21 -2.06 -26.68 14.60
N VAL A 22 -3.30 -26.67 14.13
CA VAL A 22 -3.62 -27.07 12.76
C VAL A 22 -2.99 -26.01 11.88
N ASP A 23 -2.05 -26.41 11.04
CA ASP A 23 -1.46 -25.49 10.07
C ASP A 23 -2.53 -25.17 9.02
N HIS A 24 -3.22 -24.04 9.20
CA HIS A 24 -4.31 -23.61 8.31
C HIS A 24 -3.84 -23.39 6.86
N ARG A 25 -2.52 -23.29 6.61
CA ARG A 25 -1.95 -23.25 5.25
C ARG A 25 -2.01 -24.59 4.51
N GLU A 26 -2.06 -25.72 5.21
CA GLU A 26 -2.18 -27.04 4.56
C GLU A 26 -3.62 -27.38 4.15
N ARG A 27 -4.63 -26.74 4.77
CA ARG A 27 -6.04 -27.09 4.56
C ARG A 27 -6.79 -26.18 3.58
N PHE A 28 -6.31 -24.95 3.38
CA PHE A 28 -6.90 -23.98 2.45
C PHE A 28 -5.79 -23.26 1.68
N ALA A 29 -5.75 -23.40 0.36
CA ALA A 29 -4.73 -22.75 -0.47
C ALA A 29 -5.05 -21.26 -0.67
N THR A 30 -6.33 -20.89 -0.61
CA THR A 30 -6.82 -19.52 -0.81
C THR A 30 -8.00 -19.19 0.11
N GLY A 31 -8.31 -17.89 0.25
CA GLY A 31 -9.54 -17.44 0.91
C GLY A 31 -10.81 -17.90 0.20
N GLU A 32 -10.73 -18.13 -1.12
CA GLU A 32 -11.81 -18.68 -1.94
C GLU A 32 -12.13 -20.13 -1.53
N ASP A 33 -11.12 -20.94 -1.26
CA ASP A 33 -11.32 -22.32 -0.76
C ASP A 33 -12.04 -22.34 0.59
N LEU A 34 -11.70 -21.39 1.48
CA LEU A 34 -12.36 -21.26 2.77
C LEU A 34 -13.84 -20.85 2.61
N MET A 35 -14.15 -19.92 1.71
CA MET A 35 -15.53 -19.50 1.43
C MET A 35 -16.35 -20.62 0.80
N CYS A 36 -15.78 -21.38 -0.14
CA CYS A 36 -16.43 -22.54 -0.74
C CYS A 36 -16.74 -23.61 0.31
N GLN A 37 -15.79 -23.90 1.20
CA GLN A 37 -16.02 -24.89 2.26
C GLN A 37 -17.07 -24.42 3.28
N LEU A 38 -17.10 -23.12 3.59
CA LEU A 38 -18.17 -22.54 4.42
C LEU A 38 -19.55 -22.64 3.74
N ALA A 39 -19.60 -22.40 2.42
CA ALA A 39 -20.83 -22.54 1.64
C ALA A 39 -21.36 -23.97 1.66
N ASP A 40 -20.47 -24.96 1.48
CA ASP A 40 -20.81 -26.39 1.52
C ASP A 40 -21.34 -26.82 2.88
N GLU A 41 -20.73 -26.32 3.97
CA GLU A 41 -21.17 -26.61 5.33
C GLU A 41 -22.54 -26.00 5.65
N LEU A 42 -22.76 -24.74 5.27
CA LEU A 42 -24.07 -24.10 5.41
C LEU A 42 -25.12 -24.81 4.56
N TYR A 43 -24.81 -25.16 3.32
CA TYR A 43 -25.70 -25.93 2.44
C TYR A 43 -26.12 -27.24 3.08
N ARG A 44 -25.15 -28.00 3.62
CA ARG A 44 -25.39 -29.28 4.29
C ARG A 44 -26.31 -29.11 5.51
N CYS A 45 -26.09 -28.10 6.33
CA CYS A 45 -26.94 -27.81 7.50
C CYS A 45 -28.38 -27.53 7.09
N TYR A 46 -28.60 -26.67 6.09
CA TYR A 46 -29.95 -26.33 5.63
C TYR A 46 -30.67 -27.49 4.96
N LYS A 47 -29.96 -28.36 4.23
CA LYS A 47 -30.54 -29.59 3.68
C LYS A 47 -30.93 -30.58 4.76
N LYS A 48 -30.12 -30.70 5.82
CA LYS A 48 -30.45 -31.55 6.97
C LYS A 48 -31.70 -31.04 7.69
N GLU A 49 -31.77 -29.74 7.98
CA GLU A 49 -32.96 -29.14 8.60
C GLU A 49 -34.22 -29.28 7.73
N ALA A 50 -34.08 -29.16 6.40
CA ALA A 50 -35.20 -29.39 5.48
C ALA A 50 -35.73 -30.83 5.60
N ASN A 51 -34.82 -31.81 5.67
CA ASN A 51 -35.18 -33.21 5.84
C ASN A 51 -35.83 -33.48 7.20
N ASP A 52 -35.33 -32.88 8.29
CA ASP A 52 -35.92 -33.01 9.62
C ASP A 52 -37.36 -32.45 9.65
N PHE A 53 -37.62 -31.35 8.93
CA PHE A 53 -38.97 -30.82 8.78
C PHE A 53 -39.89 -31.71 7.92
N LEU A 54 -39.36 -32.37 6.88
CA LEU A 54 -40.13 -33.36 6.11
C LEU A 54 -40.53 -34.55 6.98
N ILE A 55 -39.59 -35.08 7.76
CA ILE A 55 -39.83 -36.19 8.70
C ILE A 55 -40.90 -35.80 9.73
N CYS A 56 -40.89 -34.54 10.20
CA CYS A 56 -41.90 -34.00 11.12
C CYS A 56 -43.24 -33.62 10.44
N GLY A 57 -43.42 -33.88 9.15
CA GLY A 57 -44.65 -33.57 8.40
C GLY A 57 -44.87 -32.09 8.08
N ASN A 58 -43.86 -31.24 8.25
CA ASN A 58 -43.94 -29.81 7.98
C ASN A 58 -43.32 -29.44 6.62
N SER A 59 -44.05 -29.79 5.55
CA SER A 59 -43.61 -29.58 4.17
C SER A 59 -43.36 -28.11 3.81
N SER A 60 -44.05 -27.18 4.47
CA SER A 60 -43.87 -25.74 4.24
C SER A 60 -42.48 -25.28 4.72
N LYS A 61 -42.10 -25.62 5.97
CA LYS A 61 -40.78 -25.27 6.51
C LYS A 61 -39.65 -26.00 5.78
N ALA A 62 -39.87 -27.25 5.39
CA ALA A 62 -38.92 -27.99 4.57
C ALA A 62 -38.62 -27.28 3.24
N SER A 63 -39.66 -26.85 2.51
CA SER A 63 -39.51 -26.16 1.24
C SER A 63 -38.77 -24.81 1.39
N ILE A 64 -39.03 -24.07 2.47
CA ILE A 64 -38.30 -22.82 2.77
C ILE A 64 -36.81 -23.09 2.97
N LYS A 65 -36.47 -24.10 3.79
CA LYS A 65 -35.08 -24.44 4.09
C LYS A 65 -34.33 -24.97 2.88
N GLU A 66 -34.99 -25.73 2.01
CA GLU A 66 -34.41 -26.20 0.76
C GLU A 66 -34.14 -25.06 -0.24
N LYS A 67 -35.08 -24.10 -0.34
CA LYS A 67 -34.86 -22.90 -1.15
C LYS A 67 -33.71 -22.06 -0.62
N GLN A 68 -33.55 -21.96 0.70
CA GLN A 68 -32.43 -21.28 1.33
C GLN A 68 -31.11 -22.00 1.04
N ALA A 69 -31.06 -23.32 1.17
CA ALA A 69 -29.86 -24.11 0.86
C ALA A 69 -29.35 -23.81 -0.55
N ASN A 70 -30.24 -23.84 -1.55
CA ASN A 70 -29.88 -23.65 -2.95
C ASN A 70 -29.40 -22.22 -3.31
N ARG A 71 -29.57 -21.24 -2.41
CA ARG A 71 -29.11 -19.85 -2.62
C ARG A 71 -27.75 -19.55 -2.00
N ILE A 72 -27.27 -20.40 -1.09
CA ILE A 72 -26.07 -20.14 -0.30
C ILE A 72 -24.85 -19.89 -1.20
N HIS A 73 -24.59 -20.77 -2.17
CA HIS A 73 -23.45 -20.60 -3.08
C HIS A 73 -23.55 -19.33 -3.92
N SER A 74 -24.73 -19.01 -4.46
CA SER A 74 -24.92 -17.79 -5.25
C SER A 74 -24.80 -16.51 -4.43
N GLU A 75 -25.32 -16.50 -3.19
CA GLU A 75 -25.25 -15.34 -2.30
C GLU A 75 -23.81 -15.13 -1.77
N LEU A 76 -23.09 -16.20 -1.44
CA LEU A 76 -21.67 -16.11 -1.05
C LEU A 76 -20.78 -15.67 -2.21
N GLN A 77 -21.04 -16.14 -3.43
CA GLN A 77 -20.36 -15.64 -4.63
C GLN A 77 -20.66 -14.16 -4.88
N GLN A 78 -21.90 -13.72 -4.67
CA GLN A 78 -22.27 -12.31 -4.81
C GLN A 78 -21.56 -11.44 -3.76
N VAL A 79 -21.55 -11.84 -2.49
CA VAL A 79 -20.82 -11.15 -1.43
C VAL A 79 -19.33 -11.10 -1.75
N HIS A 80 -18.74 -12.22 -2.19
CA HIS A 80 -17.35 -12.26 -2.64
C HIS A 80 -17.10 -11.27 -3.77
N GLN A 81 -17.92 -11.27 -4.81
CA GLN A 81 -17.80 -10.35 -5.95
C GLN A 81 -17.99 -8.89 -5.51
N GLU A 82 -18.94 -8.58 -4.64
CA GLU A 82 -19.18 -7.22 -4.14
C GLU A 82 -17.99 -6.73 -3.30
N TYR A 83 -17.47 -7.56 -2.38
CA TYR A 83 -16.33 -7.21 -1.56
C TYR A 83 -15.03 -7.14 -2.36
N PHE A 84 -14.78 -8.07 -3.28
CA PHE A 84 -13.58 -8.03 -4.14
C PHE A 84 -13.66 -6.93 -5.20
N SER A 85 -14.84 -6.64 -5.75
CA SER A 85 -15.01 -5.49 -6.67
C SER A 85 -14.82 -4.16 -5.94
N ASN A 86 -15.27 -4.07 -4.68
CA ASN A 86 -15.03 -2.90 -3.81
C ASN A 86 -13.56 -2.81 -3.32
N TYR A 87 -12.88 -3.94 -3.13
CA TYR A 87 -11.44 -4.00 -2.81
C TYR A 87 -10.56 -3.65 -4.03
N ILE A 88 -10.96 -4.06 -5.23
CA ILE A 88 -10.28 -3.72 -6.49
C ILE A 88 -10.53 -2.25 -6.89
N THR A 89 -11.68 -1.67 -6.53
CA THR A 89 -11.94 -0.22 -6.73
C THR A 89 -11.30 0.67 -5.68
N THR A 90 -10.86 0.14 -4.54
CA THR A 90 -9.78 0.73 -3.73
C THR A 90 -8.41 0.30 -4.26
N LYS A 91 -8.21 0.41 -5.59
CA LYS A 91 -6.90 0.71 -6.14
C LYS A 91 -6.44 2.00 -5.49
N VAL A 92 -5.73 1.90 -4.36
CA VAL A 92 -4.70 2.86 -4.01
C VAL A 92 -3.73 2.78 -5.17
N SER A 93 -4.01 3.60 -6.19
CA SER A 93 -3.13 3.84 -7.31
C SER A 93 -1.78 4.16 -6.69
N ILE A 94 -0.82 3.26 -6.85
CA ILE A 94 0.53 3.51 -6.36
C ILE A 94 0.98 4.75 -7.13
N CYS A 95 1.10 5.86 -6.43
CA CYS A 95 1.50 7.10 -7.06
C CYS A 95 2.99 6.98 -7.35
N THR A 96 3.32 6.85 -8.62
CA THR A 96 4.70 6.71 -9.11
C THR A 96 5.38 8.06 -9.31
N THR A 97 4.67 9.15 -9.06
CA THR A 97 5.24 10.49 -9.19
C THR A 97 6.27 10.69 -8.09
N THR A 98 7.44 11.11 -8.51
CA THR A 98 8.54 11.49 -7.61
C THR A 98 8.84 12.94 -7.85
N THR A 99 8.77 13.74 -6.80
CA THR A 99 9.04 15.17 -6.86
C THR A 99 10.29 15.47 -6.05
N LEU A 100 11.23 16.17 -6.67
CA LEU A 100 12.41 16.74 -6.00
C LEU A 100 12.20 18.24 -5.86
N LEU A 101 12.32 18.73 -4.64
CA LEU A 101 12.26 20.15 -4.32
C LEU A 101 13.63 20.64 -3.92
N TRP A 102 14.02 21.80 -4.44
CA TRP A 102 15.19 22.51 -3.95
C TRP A 102 14.76 23.85 -3.34
N LEU A 103 14.94 23.98 -2.03
CA LEU A 103 14.78 25.23 -1.31
C LEU A 103 16.11 25.98 -1.31
N ARG A 104 16.22 26.94 -2.25
CA ARG A 104 17.45 27.67 -2.56
C ARG A 104 17.54 29.00 -1.84
N SER A 105 18.73 29.30 -1.35
CA SER A 105 19.15 30.61 -0.92
C SER A 105 19.42 31.52 -2.13
N LYS A 106 19.19 32.81 -1.95
CA LYS A 106 19.40 33.84 -2.98
C LYS A 106 20.87 33.99 -3.42
N LEU A 107 21.80 33.40 -2.67
CA LEU A 107 23.24 33.58 -2.85
C LEU A 107 23.90 32.44 -3.63
N GLN A 108 23.16 31.40 -4.03
CA GLN A 108 23.75 30.18 -4.58
C GLN A 108 23.84 30.09 -6.10
N ASN A 109 24.79 29.25 -6.51
CA ASN A 109 25.27 29.04 -7.87
C ASN A 109 24.31 28.13 -8.66
N ASP A 110 23.67 28.64 -9.72
CA ASP A 110 22.73 27.89 -10.56
C ASP A 110 23.34 26.63 -11.21
N ALA A 111 24.67 26.56 -11.29
CA ALA A 111 25.40 25.45 -11.89
C ALA A 111 25.13 24.09 -11.23
N ASP A 112 25.09 24.00 -9.91
CA ASP A 112 24.91 22.71 -9.22
C ASP A 112 23.45 22.24 -9.24
N VAL A 113 22.51 23.17 -9.19
CA VAL A 113 21.08 22.88 -9.40
C VAL A 113 20.86 22.27 -10.79
N GLU A 114 21.48 22.86 -11.82
CA GLU A 114 21.35 22.35 -13.18
C GLU A 114 22.03 20.99 -13.36
N LYS A 115 23.17 20.75 -12.71
CA LYS A 115 23.78 19.41 -12.70
C LYS A 115 22.87 18.37 -12.06
N VAL A 116 22.27 18.65 -10.90
CA VAL A 116 21.32 17.72 -10.27
C VAL A 116 20.13 17.44 -11.17
N LYS A 117 19.53 18.48 -11.77
CA LYS A 117 18.43 18.28 -12.73
C LYS A 117 18.82 17.36 -13.88
N ASN A 118 19.99 17.57 -14.45
CA ASN A 118 20.49 16.79 -15.57
C ASN A 118 20.77 15.34 -15.17
N ILE A 119 21.39 15.10 -14.01
CA ILE A 119 21.67 13.75 -13.50
C ILE A 119 20.38 12.94 -13.33
N PHE A 120 19.34 13.57 -12.76
CA PHE A 120 18.09 12.88 -12.44
C PHE A 120 16.99 13.06 -13.50
N GLN A 121 17.34 13.60 -14.67
CA GLN A 121 16.40 13.81 -15.76
C GLN A 121 15.83 12.47 -16.24
N GLY A 122 14.51 12.41 -16.44
CA GLY A 122 13.83 11.18 -16.86
C GLY A 122 13.56 10.17 -15.74
N ILE A 123 14.28 10.28 -14.63
CA ILE A 123 14.06 9.46 -13.42
C ILE A 123 13.00 10.12 -12.56
N ILE A 124 13.23 11.38 -12.18
CA ILE A 124 12.33 12.18 -11.34
C ILE A 124 11.25 12.82 -12.22
N SER A 125 10.01 12.80 -11.73
CA SER A 125 8.85 13.29 -12.49
C SER A 125 8.78 14.81 -12.50
N ASN A 126 9.05 15.44 -11.36
CA ASN A 126 8.99 16.88 -11.21
C ASN A 126 10.19 17.40 -10.42
N PHE A 127 10.71 18.53 -10.85
CA PHE A 127 11.73 19.28 -10.14
C PHE A 127 11.22 20.69 -9.94
N PHE A 128 11.13 21.16 -8.69
CA PHE A 128 10.74 22.53 -8.40
C PHE A 128 11.78 23.22 -7.52
N GLU A 129 11.92 24.52 -7.76
CA GLU A 129 12.82 25.38 -7.02
C GLU A 129 12.02 26.43 -6.28
N PHE A 130 12.40 26.70 -5.04
CA PHE A 130 11.82 27.74 -4.22
C PHE A 130 12.91 28.63 -3.68
N ASP A 131 12.76 29.94 -3.87
CA ASP A 131 13.60 31.01 -3.33
C ASP A 131 13.19 31.46 -1.92
N SER A 132 12.17 30.81 -1.36
CA SER A 132 11.50 31.21 -0.13
C SER A 132 10.89 30.01 0.56
N ALA A 133 11.22 29.85 1.85
CA ALA A 133 10.66 28.79 2.70
C ALA A 133 9.12 28.87 2.75
N LEU A 134 8.56 30.08 2.80
CA LEU A 134 7.11 30.29 2.84
C LEU A 134 6.41 29.79 1.56
N LYS A 135 6.99 30.05 0.38
CA LYS A 135 6.44 29.53 -0.89
C LYS A 135 6.50 28.01 -0.94
N CYS A 136 7.63 27.44 -0.49
CA CYS A 136 7.82 26.00 -0.41
C CYS A 136 6.80 25.36 0.56
N GLN A 137 6.63 25.92 1.76
CA GLN A 137 5.64 25.49 2.74
C GLN A 137 4.21 25.51 2.18
N ASN A 138 3.81 26.60 1.52
CA ASN A 138 2.47 26.69 0.93
C ASN A 138 2.26 25.61 -0.15
N TYR A 139 3.24 25.40 -1.03
CA TYR A 139 3.20 24.32 -2.00
C TYR A 139 3.05 22.95 -1.33
N LEU A 140 3.80 22.70 -0.26
CA LEU A 140 3.77 21.43 0.46
C LEU A 140 2.46 21.19 1.22
N LEU A 141 1.83 22.24 1.74
CA LEU A 141 0.51 22.18 2.37
C LEU A 141 -0.57 21.79 1.35
N ASP A 142 -0.51 22.34 0.14
CA ASP A 142 -1.41 21.99 -0.97
C ASP A 142 -1.10 20.57 -1.51
N TYR A 143 0.18 20.19 -1.51
CA TYR A 143 0.67 18.88 -1.95
C TYR A 143 0.27 17.72 -1.04
N LYS A 144 -0.30 17.98 0.16
CA LYS A 144 -0.82 16.93 1.06
C LYS A 144 -1.84 15.98 0.42
N SER A 145 -2.40 16.37 -0.73
CA SER A 145 -3.34 15.58 -1.53
C SER A 145 -2.68 14.69 -2.61
N ALA A 146 -1.39 14.89 -2.93
CA ALA A 146 -0.67 14.11 -3.93
C ALA A 146 0.04 12.91 -3.28
N ALA A 147 -0.33 11.70 -3.66
CA ALA A 147 0.18 10.45 -3.09
C ALA A 147 1.64 10.10 -3.48
N GLY A 148 2.37 11.02 -4.11
CA GLY A 148 3.73 10.82 -4.64
C GLY A 148 4.84 10.93 -3.59
N GLY A 149 6.01 10.40 -3.93
CA GLY A 149 7.21 10.49 -3.09
C GLY A 149 7.88 11.85 -3.24
N LEU A 150 8.18 12.49 -2.11
CA LEU A 150 8.76 13.83 -2.06
C LEU A 150 10.16 13.80 -1.45
N PHE A 151 11.12 14.40 -2.15
CA PHE A 151 12.50 14.56 -1.70
C PHE A 151 12.84 16.05 -1.67
N LEU A 152 13.51 16.51 -0.61
CA LEU A 152 13.84 17.92 -0.43
C LEU A 152 15.35 18.11 -0.29
N ILE A 153 15.88 19.07 -1.04
CA ILE A 153 17.22 19.63 -0.86
C ILE A 153 17.03 21.01 -0.27
N ILE A 154 17.66 21.26 0.87
CA ILE A 154 17.55 22.51 1.63
C ILE A 154 18.94 23.11 1.78
N ASP A 155 19.08 24.36 1.38
CA ASP A 155 20.34 25.07 1.58
C ASP A 155 20.60 25.35 3.06
N SER A 156 21.87 25.35 3.45
CA SER A 156 22.33 25.59 4.82
C SER A 156 21.95 26.95 5.41
N ASP A 157 21.51 27.89 4.56
CA ASP A 157 21.05 29.21 4.99
C ASP A 157 19.68 29.16 5.67
N TYR A 158 18.96 28.04 5.55
CA TYR A 158 17.73 27.79 6.26
C TYR A 158 17.99 27.11 7.61
N ASP A 159 17.28 27.56 8.64
CA ASP A 159 17.45 27.05 9.98
C ASP A 159 16.94 25.60 10.15
N ASN A 160 17.38 24.96 11.22
CA ASN A 160 16.97 23.59 11.56
C ASN A 160 15.48 23.47 11.89
N THR A 161 14.77 24.57 12.17
CA THR A 161 13.34 24.54 12.46
C THR A 161 12.52 24.36 11.20
N VAL A 162 12.89 25.04 10.11
CA VAL A 162 12.32 24.84 8.77
C VAL A 162 12.51 23.39 8.30
N VAL A 163 13.69 22.82 8.53
CA VAL A 163 13.99 21.42 8.20
C VAL A 163 13.10 20.45 8.98
N ALA A 164 12.96 20.66 10.29
CA ALA A 164 12.15 19.80 11.16
C ALA A 164 10.65 19.84 10.77
N ASP A 165 10.15 21.02 10.37
CA ASP A 165 8.77 21.18 9.92
C ASP A 165 8.49 20.37 8.64
N PHE A 166 9.45 20.34 7.71
CA PHE A 166 9.29 19.57 6.47
C PHE A 166 9.38 18.06 6.67
N GLN A 167 10.25 17.60 7.58
CA GLN A 167 10.38 16.16 7.87
C GLN A 167 9.11 15.53 8.45
N GLN A 168 8.24 16.32 9.09
CA GLN A 168 6.99 15.83 9.69
C GLN A 168 5.88 15.56 8.64
N LEU A 169 6.09 15.90 7.37
CA LEU A 169 5.11 15.67 6.31
C LEU A 169 5.16 14.21 5.82
N LEU A 170 4.01 13.51 5.87
CA LEU A 170 3.84 12.09 5.53
C LEU A 170 4.42 11.64 4.17
N ASN A 171 4.49 12.55 3.20
CA ASN A 171 4.93 12.23 1.84
C ASN A 171 6.43 12.47 1.61
N VAL A 172 7.11 13.09 2.58
CA VAL A 172 8.56 13.31 2.54
C VAL A 172 9.29 12.01 2.80
N LYS A 173 10.14 11.62 1.86
CA LYS A 173 10.95 10.39 1.88
C LYS A 173 12.40 10.65 2.24
N GLY A 174 12.90 11.85 1.96
CA GLY A 174 14.26 12.26 2.32
C GLY A 174 14.40 13.78 2.34
N VAL A 175 15.23 14.27 3.26
CA VAL A 175 15.61 15.68 3.36
C VAL A 175 17.13 15.75 3.41
N TYR A 176 17.71 16.49 2.48
CA TYR A 176 19.15 16.63 2.30
C TYR A 176 19.55 18.08 2.46
N HIS A 177 20.74 18.29 3.02
CA HIS A 177 21.27 19.63 3.24
C HIS A 177 22.36 19.92 2.23
N TYR A 178 22.23 21.02 1.52
CA TYR A 178 23.27 21.53 0.63
C TYR A 178 23.98 22.71 1.30
N TRP A 179 25.31 22.68 1.36
CA TRP A 179 26.10 23.79 1.87
C TRP A 179 27.23 24.14 0.92
N LEU A 180 27.52 25.44 0.85
CA LEU A 180 28.62 26.00 0.09
C LEU A 180 29.46 26.85 1.05
N SER A 181 30.76 26.57 1.14
CA SER A 181 31.67 27.35 1.95
C SER A 181 32.17 28.57 1.17
N ASP A 182 31.71 29.76 1.54
CA ASP A 182 32.15 31.04 0.94
C ASP A 182 33.68 31.25 0.95
N LYS A 183 34.37 30.62 1.91
CA LYS A 183 35.82 30.80 2.08
C LYS A 183 36.66 29.91 1.18
N THR A 184 36.11 28.76 0.77
CA THR A 184 36.88 27.71 0.09
C THR A 184 36.27 27.31 -1.25
N ASN A 185 35.07 27.79 -1.59
CA ASN A 185 34.25 27.31 -2.71
C ASN A 185 34.05 25.78 -2.72
N ILE A 186 34.25 25.14 -1.57
CA ILE A 186 33.97 23.72 -1.37
C ILE A 186 32.49 23.60 -1.00
N ASN A 187 31.80 22.67 -1.65
CA ASN A 187 30.43 22.28 -1.32
C ASN A 187 30.38 20.78 -1.03
N ASN A 188 29.24 20.31 -0.53
CA ASN A 188 28.97 18.88 -0.35
C ASN A 188 28.18 18.26 -1.50
N TYR A 189 28.33 18.79 -2.72
CA TYR A 189 27.57 18.34 -3.89
C TYR A 189 27.69 16.82 -4.11
N GLY A 190 28.91 16.28 -4.03
CA GLY A 190 29.15 14.84 -4.20
C GLY A 190 28.43 13.99 -3.16
N ASP A 191 28.57 14.35 -1.88
CA ASP A 191 27.91 13.64 -0.77
C ASP A 191 26.37 13.72 -0.88
N LEU A 192 25.85 14.88 -1.26
CA LEU A 192 24.42 15.11 -1.51
C LEU A 192 23.92 14.18 -2.62
N CYS A 193 24.58 14.16 -3.77
CA CYS A 193 24.21 13.32 -4.90
C CYS A 193 24.29 11.84 -4.54
N LEU A 194 25.31 11.43 -3.78
CA LEU A 194 25.47 10.06 -3.32
C LEU A 194 24.31 9.62 -2.44
N GLN A 195 23.98 10.41 -1.41
CA GLN A 195 22.89 10.11 -0.47
C GLN A 195 21.53 10.07 -1.18
N LEU A 196 21.22 11.10 -1.97
CA LEU A 196 19.98 11.19 -2.72
C LEU A 196 19.81 10.02 -3.70
N THR A 197 20.89 9.62 -4.38
CA THR A 197 20.86 8.49 -5.33
C THR A 197 20.56 7.18 -4.61
N CYS A 198 21.24 6.90 -3.49
CA CYS A 198 21.00 5.70 -2.67
C CYS A 198 19.54 5.62 -2.18
N ASP A 199 19.01 6.72 -1.67
CA ASP A 199 17.64 6.77 -1.15
C ASP A 199 16.60 6.64 -2.27
N LEU A 200 16.86 7.22 -3.45
CA LEU A 200 16.01 7.03 -4.64
C LEU A 200 16.04 5.57 -5.13
N ILE A 201 17.19 4.89 -5.11
CA ILE A 201 17.30 3.47 -5.46
C ILE A 201 16.43 2.63 -4.53
N ALA A 202 16.57 2.84 -3.21
CA ALA A 202 15.78 2.13 -2.21
C ALA A 202 14.28 2.40 -2.38
N TYR A 203 13.91 3.65 -2.65
CA TYR A 203 12.53 4.07 -2.87
C TYR A 203 11.91 3.40 -4.10
N TYR A 204 12.57 3.46 -5.26
CA TYR A 204 12.04 2.87 -6.49
C TYR A 204 12.01 1.34 -6.45
N THR A 205 12.99 0.71 -5.79
CA THR A 205 12.97 -0.75 -5.56
C THR A 205 11.74 -1.14 -4.76
N LYS A 206 11.47 -0.43 -3.66
CA LYS A 206 10.29 -0.65 -2.83
C LYS A 206 8.99 -0.43 -3.60
N LEU A 207 8.90 0.63 -4.40
CA LEU A 207 7.73 0.85 -5.26
C LEU A 207 7.55 -0.28 -6.29
N GLY A 208 8.65 -0.80 -6.84
CA GLY A 208 8.64 -1.93 -7.75
C GLY A 208 8.12 -3.20 -7.08
N ASP A 209 8.55 -3.48 -5.85
CA ASP A 209 8.07 -4.59 -5.04
C ASP A 209 6.58 -4.44 -4.71
N ASP A 210 6.15 -3.24 -4.27
CA ASP A 210 4.75 -2.93 -3.97
C ASP A 210 3.84 -3.08 -5.20
N CYS A 211 4.30 -2.65 -6.38
CA CYS A 211 3.59 -2.83 -7.65
C CYS A 211 3.53 -4.31 -8.06
N SER A 212 4.62 -5.06 -7.87
CA SER A 212 4.69 -6.49 -8.15
C SER A 212 3.71 -7.28 -7.28
N ALA A 213 3.65 -6.96 -5.99
CA ALA A 213 2.69 -7.55 -5.06
C ALA A 213 1.23 -7.29 -5.46
N LYS A 214 0.95 -6.14 -6.10
CA LYS A 214 -0.37 -5.78 -6.66
C LYS A 214 -0.61 -6.27 -8.08
N GLN A 215 0.28 -7.10 -8.63
CA GLN A 215 0.23 -7.62 -10.00
C GLN A 215 0.25 -6.53 -11.10
N ASP A 216 0.74 -5.33 -10.78
CA ASP A 216 0.99 -4.28 -11.77
C ASP A 216 2.41 -4.45 -12.34
N ALA A 217 2.58 -5.48 -13.17
CA ALA A 217 3.87 -5.84 -13.74
C ALA A 217 4.49 -4.72 -14.60
N LYS A 218 3.65 -3.90 -15.26
CA LYS A 218 4.13 -2.80 -16.09
C LYS A 218 4.76 -1.72 -15.21
N THR A 219 4.03 -1.24 -14.20
CA THR A 219 4.55 -0.20 -13.32
C THR A 219 5.70 -0.70 -12.47
N ALA A 220 5.66 -1.95 -12.01
CA ALA A 220 6.79 -2.56 -11.31
C ALA A 220 8.08 -2.53 -12.14
N ARG A 221 7.99 -2.94 -13.41
CA ARG A 221 9.12 -2.91 -14.34
C ARG A 221 9.66 -1.49 -14.51
N ASP A 222 8.78 -0.51 -14.69
CA ASP A 222 9.18 0.90 -14.83
C ASP A 222 9.94 1.39 -13.59
N MET A 223 9.49 1.04 -12.37
CA MET A 223 10.17 1.42 -11.14
C MET A 223 11.54 0.72 -11.00
N PHE A 224 11.64 -0.57 -11.29
CA PHE A 224 12.93 -1.28 -11.27
C PHE A 224 13.91 -0.75 -12.33
N MET A 225 13.43 -0.33 -13.51
CA MET A 225 14.27 0.30 -14.51
C MET A 225 14.87 1.61 -13.99
N LYS A 226 14.07 2.46 -13.33
CA LYS A 226 14.57 3.68 -12.68
C LYS A 226 15.62 3.40 -11.61
N ALA A 227 15.37 2.42 -10.74
CA ALA A 227 16.35 2.00 -9.73
C ALA A 227 17.68 1.55 -10.37
N ASN A 228 17.60 0.80 -11.46
CA ASN A 228 18.78 0.33 -12.20
C ASN A 228 19.53 1.47 -12.91
N GLU A 229 18.83 2.47 -13.45
CA GLU A 229 19.45 3.68 -14.01
C GLU A 229 20.21 4.46 -12.92
N LEU A 230 19.63 4.60 -11.74
CA LEU A 230 20.30 5.22 -10.59
C LEU A 230 21.54 4.43 -10.14
N CYS A 231 21.52 3.10 -10.19
CA CYS A 231 22.72 2.30 -9.90
C CYS A 231 23.87 2.57 -10.88
N LYS A 232 23.57 2.93 -12.14
CA LYS A 232 24.61 3.32 -13.11
C LYS A 232 25.18 4.68 -12.78
N ILE A 233 24.31 5.65 -12.49
CA ILE A 233 24.71 6.99 -12.03
C ILE A 233 25.60 6.87 -10.79
N LEU A 234 25.23 6.01 -9.82
CA LEU A 234 26.01 5.77 -8.61
C LEU A 234 27.43 5.27 -8.90
N GLY A 235 27.64 4.51 -9.98
CA GLY A 235 28.97 4.06 -10.40
C GLY A 235 29.80 5.13 -11.13
N GLU A 236 29.16 6.23 -11.55
CA GLU A 236 29.77 7.35 -12.27
C GLU A 236 30.01 8.58 -11.37
N LEU A 237 29.36 8.63 -10.20
CA LEU A 237 29.56 9.63 -9.14
C LEU A 237 30.86 9.39 -8.36
#